data_AF-A0A7I7P340-F1
#
_entry.id   AF-A0A7I7P340-F1
#
_cell.length_a   1.000
_cell.length_b   1.000
_cell.length_c   1.000
_cell.angle_alpha   90.00
_cell.angle_beta   90.00
_cell.angle_gamma   90.00
#
_symmetry.space_group_name_H-M   'P 1'
#
loop_
_entity.id
_entity.type
_entity.pdbx_description
1 polymer ?
#
loop_
_entity_poly.entity_id
_entity_poly.type
_entity_poly.pdbx_seq_one_letter_code
_entity_poly.pdbx_strand_id
1 'polypeptide(L)'
;MGADPVVLEARADSVRICPRCGQTFDVPERGPGRRPVWCSPRCRRQASAERIAARNSGAAVRVIEVPRAHRPDPDARLPLPSMHTLQRLFLSSDYQCQTLLEDLAHRYTSGAMGEQLRAAVQRFAAAIALQQTLTEDPAYRRARDDVERLREHLRRNVENAEQRDRELARLRREAEKLWSLRARVAELESTLAAAAHPLLQAGQHDQVPLSRQQRRAAQRAAHKTY
;
A
#
# COMPACT_ATOMS: atom_id res chain seq x y z
N MET A 1 9.80 22.84 37.46
CA MET A 1 9.51 21.89 38.56
C MET A 1 8.85 20.68 37.92
N GLY A 2 9.53 19.54 37.94
CA GLY A 2 9.12 18.34 37.20
C GLY A 2 7.85 17.73 37.77
N ALA A 3 6.87 17.45 36.91
CA ALA A 3 5.69 16.68 37.27
C ALA A 3 5.99 15.20 37.00
N ASP A 4 5.96 14.39 38.06
CA ASP A 4 6.12 12.94 38.00
C ASP A 4 5.05 12.30 37.08
N PRO A 5 5.40 11.28 36.29
CA PRO A 5 4.43 10.53 35.51
C PRO A 5 3.52 9.71 36.46
N VAL A 6 2.21 9.88 36.29
CA VAL A 6 1.18 9.06 36.95
C VAL A 6 1.35 7.61 36.49
N VAL A 7 1.97 6.81 37.33
CA VAL A 7 2.06 5.36 37.17
C VAL A 7 0.66 4.79 37.40
N LEU A 8 0.09 4.15 36.38
CA LEU A 8 -1.12 3.33 36.50
C LEU A 8 -0.85 2.24 37.56
N GLU A 9 -1.37 2.43 38.77
CA GLU A 9 -1.19 1.49 39.86
C GLU A 9 -2.00 0.22 39.56
N ALA A 10 -1.28 -0.84 39.20
CA ALA A 10 -1.81 -2.20 39.25
C ALA A 10 -2.39 -2.42 40.65
N ARG A 11 -3.66 -2.85 40.72
CA ARG A 11 -4.35 -3.18 41.97
C ARG A 11 -3.42 -4.01 42.84
N ALA A 12 -2.91 -3.40 43.91
CA ALA A 12 -2.08 -4.10 44.87
C ALA A 12 -3.01 -5.02 45.64
N ASP A 13 -2.79 -6.33 45.56
CA ASP A 13 -3.42 -7.26 46.52
C ASP A 13 -2.99 -6.81 47.92
N SER A 14 -3.93 -6.18 48.63
CA SER A 14 -3.76 -5.63 49.98
C SER A 14 -3.96 -6.70 51.05
N VAL A 15 -4.49 -7.87 50.67
CA VAL A 15 -4.76 -9.01 51.56
C VAL A 15 -3.95 -10.22 51.11
N ARG A 16 -3.26 -10.90 52.04
CA ARG A 16 -2.53 -12.16 51.79
C ARG A 16 -2.83 -13.24 52.81
N ILE A 17 -2.67 -14.49 52.42
CA ILE A 17 -2.81 -15.66 53.31
C ILE A 17 -1.43 -16.09 53.79
N CYS A 18 -1.28 -16.27 55.11
CA CYS A 18 -0.04 -16.73 55.72
C CYS A 18 0.21 -18.22 55.37
N PRO A 19 1.35 -18.59 54.76
CA PRO A 19 1.63 -19.99 54.37
C PRO A 19 1.76 -20.98 55.55
N ARG A 20 1.91 -20.47 56.78
CA ARG A 20 2.03 -21.28 58.00
C ARG A 20 0.67 -21.56 58.64
N CYS A 21 -0.07 -20.50 58.99
CA CYS A 21 -1.29 -20.62 59.80
C CYS A 21 -2.58 -20.48 58.98
N GLY A 22 -2.49 -20.17 57.69
CA GLY A 22 -3.66 -19.97 56.83
C GLY A 22 -4.46 -18.70 57.10
N GLN A 23 -4.04 -17.85 58.05
CA GLN A 23 -4.75 -16.60 58.32
C GLN A 23 -4.49 -15.55 57.25
N THR A 24 -5.55 -14.83 56.89
CA THR A 24 -5.50 -13.61 56.07
C THR A 24 -4.92 -12.46 56.88
N PHE A 25 -4.06 -11.66 56.28
CA PHE A 25 -3.50 -10.46 56.89
C PHE A 25 -3.30 -9.36 55.85
N ASP A 26 -3.40 -8.11 56.32
CA ASP A 26 -3.22 -6.94 55.47
C ASP A 26 -1.75 -6.64 55.24
N VAL A 27 -1.42 -6.34 54.00
CA VAL A 27 -0.07 -5.96 53.56
C VAL A 27 -0.06 -4.47 53.29
N PRO A 28 0.84 -3.70 53.93
CA PRO A 28 0.97 -2.28 53.65
C PRO A 28 1.14 -2.01 52.14
N GLU A 29 0.36 -1.07 51.61
CA GLU A 29 0.37 -0.70 50.19
C GLU A 29 1.71 -0.06 49.81
N ARG A 30 2.34 0.70 50.73
CA ARG A 30 3.63 1.35 50.54
C ARG A 30 4.50 1.29 51.80
N GLY A 31 5.79 1.04 51.59
CA GLY A 31 6.83 1.09 52.60
C GLY A 31 8.18 0.61 52.03
N PRO A 32 9.32 1.10 52.55
CA PRO A 32 10.62 0.60 52.14
C PRO A 32 10.79 -0.87 52.54
N GLY A 33 11.22 -1.71 51.59
CA GLY A 33 11.58 -3.10 51.85
C GLY A 33 10.72 -4.15 51.13
N ARG A 34 10.99 -5.43 51.42
CA ARG A 34 10.28 -6.56 50.80
C ARG A 34 8.89 -6.71 51.43
N ARG A 35 7.85 -6.84 50.60
CA ARG A 35 6.47 -7.10 51.08
C ARG A 35 6.45 -8.37 51.96
N PRO A 36 5.86 -8.31 53.16
CA PRO A 36 5.82 -9.45 54.07
C PRO A 36 5.06 -10.64 53.47
N VAL A 37 5.55 -11.84 53.77
CA VAL A 37 4.94 -13.13 53.38
C VAL A 37 4.23 -13.78 54.58
N TRP A 38 4.60 -13.40 55.80
CA TRP A 38 4.07 -13.97 57.05
C TRP A 38 3.20 -12.95 57.75
N CYS A 39 2.09 -13.40 58.36
CA CYS A 39 1.23 -12.52 59.16
C CYS A 39 1.93 -11.96 60.42
N SER A 40 3.03 -12.57 60.86
CA SER A 40 3.80 -12.10 62.02
C SER A 40 5.26 -12.59 62.03
N PRO A 41 6.17 -11.89 62.75
CA PRO A 41 7.53 -12.37 63.01
C PRO A 41 7.58 -13.72 63.73
N ARG A 42 6.55 -14.07 64.51
CA ARG A 42 6.43 -15.38 65.17
C ARG A 42 6.27 -16.50 64.13
N CYS A 43 5.34 -16.34 63.18
CA CYS A 43 5.13 -17.31 62.11
C CYS A 43 6.39 -17.48 61.25
N ARG A 44 7.10 -16.38 60.97
CA ARG A 44 8.39 -16.41 60.26
C ARG A 44 9.46 -17.20 61.01
N ARG A 45 9.67 -16.91 62.31
CA ARG A 45 10.69 -17.58 63.13
C ARG A 45 10.41 -19.08 63.26
N GLN A 46 9.16 -19.43 63.51
CA GLN A 46 8.77 -20.82 63.71
C GLN A 46 8.84 -21.62 62.39
N ALA A 47 8.50 -21.03 61.25
CA ALA A 47 8.71 -21.66 59.93
C ALA A 47 10.20 -21.80 59.59
N SER A 48 11.04 -20.88 60.07
CA SER A 48 12.50 -21.03 59.95
C SER A 48 13.03 -22.17 60.81
N ALA A 49 12.55 -22.28 62.06
CA ALA A 49 12.93 -23.36 62.97
C ALA A 49 12.51 -24.73 62.44
N GLU A 50 11.30 -24.85 61.89
CA GLU A 50 10.80 -26.09 61.25
C GLU A 50 11.66 -26.49 60.05
N ARG A 51 12.07 -25.55 59.19
CA ARG A 51 12.98 -25.84 58.07
C ARG A 51 14.36 -26.31 58.54
N ILE A 52 14.89 -25.72 59.61
CA ILE A 52 16.19 -26.13 60.18
C ILE A 52 16.07 -27.52 60.82
N ALA A 53 15.01 -27.76 61.60
CA ALA A 53 14.74 -29.04 62.21
C ALA A 53 14.58 -30.15 61.17
N ALA A 54 13.78 -29.91 60.11
CA ALA A 54 13.59 -30.86 59.02
C ALA A 54 14.88 -31.15 58.25
N ARG A 55 15.72 -30.13 58.02
CA ARG A 55 17.04 -30.30 57.40
C ARG A 55 17.97 -31.18 58.25
N ASN A 56 17.94 -31.02 59.56
CA ASN A 56 18.78 -31.77 60.49
C ASN A 56 18.28 -33.20 60.71
N SER A 57 16.96 -33.44 60.62
CA SER A 57 16.35 -34.76 60.80
C SER A 57 16.11 -35.52 59.50
N GLY A 58 16.41 -34.93 58.34
CA GLY A 58 16.14 -35.52 57.03
C GLY A 58 14.64 -35.60 56.68
N ALA A 59 13.77 -34.87 57.38
CA ALA A 59 12.34 -34.86 57.13
C ALA A 59 11.97 -34.01 55.89
N ALA A 60 10.91 -34.43 55.18
CA ALA A 60 10.45 -33.74 53.98
C ALA A 60 9.89 -32.33 54.29
N VAL A 61 10.32 -31.33 53.52
CA VAL A 61 9.83 -29.94 53.62
C VAL A 61 8.74 -29.70 52.59
N ARG A 62 7.55 -29.23 53.03
CA ARG A 62 6.46 -28.83 52.14
C ARG A 62 6.77 -27.47 51.47
N VAL A 63 6.89 -27.47 50.15
CA VAL A 63 7.03 -26.25 49.34
C VAL A 63 5.64 -25.74 48.99
N ILE A 64 5.35 -24.48 49.33
CA ILE A 64 4.14 -23.77 48.92
C ILE A 64 4.58 -22.69 47.93
N GLU A 65 4.12 -22.79 46.69
CA GLU A 65 4.30 -21.73 45.71
C GLU A 65 3.43 -20.54 46.11
N VAL A 66 4.08 -19.44 46.49
CA VAL A 66 3.39 -18.17 46.72
C VAL A 66 3.39 -17.43 45.38
N PRO A 67 2.23 -17.20 44.74
CA PRO A 67 2.15 -16.42 43.51
C PRO A 67 2.84 -15.08 43.74
N ARG A 68 3.99 -14.89 43.10
CA ARG A 68 4.60 -13.57 43.03
C ARG A 68 3.80 -12.84 41.98
N ALA A 69 3.10 -11.77 42.36
CA ALA A 69 2.65 -10.79 41.38
C ALA A 69 3.88 -10.42 40.56
N HIS A 70 3.94 -10.95 39.34
CA HIS A 70 4.99 -10.62 38.40
C HIS A 70 4.75 -9.16 38.10
N ARG A 71 5.59 -8.27 38.64
CA ARG A 71 5.62 -6.90 38.18
C ARG A 71 5.94 -7.04 36.68
N PRO A 72 5.07 -6.57 35.76
CA PRO A 72 5.42 -6.58 34.36
C PRO A 72 6.82 -5.95 34.25
N ASP A 73 7.71 -6.66 33.57
CA ASP A 73 9.08 -6.22 33.41
C ASP A 73 9.06 -4.81 32.82
N PRO A 74 9.55 -3.76 33.53
CA PRO A 74 9.58 -2.42 32.99
C PRO A 74 10.47 -2.31 31.74
N ASP A 75 11.32 -3.31 31.48
CA ASP A 75 12.14 -3.42 30.28
C ASP A 75 11.55 -4.33 29.19
N ALA A 76 10.37 -4.91 29.39
CA ALA A 76 9.53 -5.39 28.29
C ALA A 76 8.90 -4.21 27.55
N ARG A 77 9.74 -3.27 27.10
CA ARG A 77 9.37 -2.24 26.13
C ARG A 77 9.15 -2.98 24.82
N LEU A 78 7.92 -3.44 24.60
CA LEU A 78 7.44 -3.57 23.23
C LEU A 78 7.78 -2.24 22.56
N PRO A 79 8.59 -2.24 21.49
CA PRO A 79 9.00 -1.00 20.85
C PRO A 79 7.71 -0.27 20.48
N LEU A 80 7.54 0.95 21.03
CA LEU A 80 6.42 1.80 20.65
C LEU A 80 6.42 1.85 19.13
N PRO A 81 5.36 1.37 18.45
CA PRO A 81 5.32 1.42 17.01
C PRO A 81 5.52 2.88 16.58
N SER A 82 6.26 3.09 15.50
CA SER A 82 6.52 4.43 14.99
C SER A 82 5.20 5.18 14.81
N MET A 83 5.22 6.52 14.88
CA MET A 83 4.02 7.34 14.71
C MET A 83 3.26 7.01 13.41
N HIS A 84 3.98 6.68 12.34
CA HIS A 84 3.39 6.23 11.09
C HIS A 84 2.68 4.86 11.20
N THR A 85 3.26 3.92 11.94
CA THR A 85 2.65 2.62 12.21
C THR A 85 1.41 2.77 13.10
N LEU A 86 1.47 3.61 14.13
CA LEU A 86 0.31 3.95 14.96
C LEU A 86 -0.80 4.58 14.11
N GLN A 87 -0.48 5.55 13.25
CA GLN A 87 -1.44 6.16 12.35
C GLN A 87 -2.07 5.15 11.40
N ARG A 88 -1.28 4.23 10.81
CA ARG A 88 -1.79 3.16 9.96
C ARG A 88 -2.70 2.19 10.71
N LEU A 89 -2.31 1.77 11.92
CA LEU A 89 -3.13 0.87 12.75
C LEU A 89 -4.43 1.55 13.17
N PHE A 90 -4.36 2.84 13.50
CA PHE A 90 -5.52 3.64 13.85
C PHE A 90 -6.49 3.82 12.68
N LEU A 91 -5.98 4.04 11.47
CA LEU A 91 -6.78 4.17 10.25
C LEU A 91 -7.29 2.84 9.69
N SER A 92 -6.82 1.70 10.21
CA SER A 92 -7.23 0.36 9.73
C SER A 92 -8.13 -0.40 10.71
N SER A 93 -8.30 0.10 11.95
CA SER A 93 -9.17 -0.51 12.95
C SER A 93 -10.15 0.51 13.52
N ASP A 94 -11.39 0.45 13.04
CA ASP A 94 -12.49 1.31 13.47
C ASP A 94 -12.71 1.24 14.99
N TYR A 95 -12.56 0.04 15.58
CA TYR A 95 -12.70 -0.18 17.02
C TYR A 95 -11.68 0.62 17.85
N GLN A 96 -10.39 0.57 17.47
CA GLN A 96 -9.33 1.29 18.17
C GLN A 96 -9.50 2.81 18.02
N CYS A 97 -9.96 3.24 16.85
CA CYS A 97 -10.30 4.64 16.59
C CYS A 97 -11.43 5.11 17.51
N GLN A 98 -12.53 4.35 17.56
CA GLN A 98 -13.66 4.64 18.42
C GLN A 98 -13.26 4.69 19.89
N THR A 99 -12.53 3.70 20.40
CA THR A 99 -12.09 3.68 21.82
C THR A 99 -11.25 4.88 22.18
N LEU A 100 -10.32 5.32 21.31
CA LEU A 100 -9.54 6.52 21.57
C LEU A 100 -10.40 7.78 21.58
N LEU A 101 -11.34 7.91 20.63
CA LEU A 101 -12.25 9.05 20.57
C LEU A 101 -13.16 9.12 21.81
N GLU A 102 -13.63 7.98 22.31
CA GLU A 102 -14.40 7.87 23.56
C GLU A 102 -13.56 8.31 24.77
N ASP A 103 -12.32 7.83 24.91
CA ASP A 103 -11.42 8.25 26.00
C ASP A 103 -11.09 9.75 25.92
N LEU A 104 -10.83 10.27 24.72
CA LEU A 104 -10.63 11.71 24.51
C LEU A 104 -11.90 12.50 24.87
N ALA A 105 -13.08 12.08 24.45
CA ALA A 105 -14.33 12.74 24.82
C ALA A 105 -14.54 12.75 26.35
N HIS A 106 -14.27 11.62 27.02
CA HIS A 106 -14.38 11.51 28.47
C HIS A 106 -13.38 12.42 29.20
N ARG A 107 -12.13 12.50 28.75
CA ARG A 107 -11.11 13.40 29.33
C ARG A 107 -11.41 14.87 29.06
N TYR A 108 -12.07 15.18 27.94
CA TYR A 108 -12.44 16.55 27.59
C TYR A 108 -13.51 17.07 28.53
N THR A 109 -14.56 16.27 28.74
CA THR A 109 -15.69 16.59 29.63
C THR A 109 -15.30 16.61 31.11
N SER A 110 -14.41 15.70 31.54
CA SER A 110 -13.90 15.67 32.92
C SER A 110 -12.83 16.72 33.23
N GLY A 111 -12.41 17.53 32.24
CA GLY A 111 -11.38 18.55 32.42
C GLY A 111 -9.95 18.02 32.56
N ALA A 112 -9.75 16.70 32.49
CA ALA A 112 -8.48 16.01 32.68
C ALA A 112 -7.51 16.08 31.47
N MET A 113 -7.68 17.07 30.58
CA MET A 113 -6.78 17.34 29.46
C MET A 113 -5.86 18.52 29.72
N GLY A 114 -4.61 18.39 29.30
CA GLY A 114 -3.70 19.53 29.14
C GLY A 114 -4.20 20.50 28.05
N GLU A 115 -3.82 21.77 28.18
CA GLU A 115 -4.28 22.87 27.33
C GLU A 115 -4.01 22.64 25.83
N GLN A 116 -2.83 22.12 25.48
CA GLN A 116 -2.46 21.83 24.09
C GLN A 116 -3.33 20.75 23.46
N LEU A 117 -3.61 19.66 24.19
CA LEU A 117 -4.47 18.58 23.69
C LEU A 117 -5.92 19.06 23.56
N ARG A 118 -6.40 19.86 24.52
CA ARG A 118 -7.72 20.48 24.47
C ARG A 118 -7.89 21.37 23.24
N ALA A 119 -6.91 22.23 22.95
CA ALA A 119 -6.92 23.08 21.76
C ALA A 119 -6.89 22.26 20.45
N ALA A 120 -6.13 21.16 20.42
CA ALA A 120 -6.12 20.25 19.27
C ALA A 120 -7.48 19.60 19.04
N VAL A 121 -8.13 19.10 20.09
CA VAL A 121 -9.49 18.52 20.02
C VAL A 121 -10.52 19.56 19.58
N GLN A 122 -10.44 20.79 20.07
CA GLN A 122 -11.35 21.87 19.64
C GLN A 122 -11.17 22.24 18.17
N ARG A 123 -9.93 22.34 17.67
CA ARG A 123 -9.67 22.57 16.24
C ARG A 123 -10.20 21.42 15.38
N PHE A 124 -10.01 20.18 15.84
CA PHE A 124 -10.55 19.01 15.17
C PHE A 124 -12.09 19.05 15.12
N ALA A 125 -12.75 19.32 16.25
CA ALA A 125 -14.20 19.45 16.30
C ALA A 125 -14.74 20.56 15.40
N ALA A 126 -14.08 21.73 15.38
CA ALA A 126 -14.44 22.83 14.50
C ALA A 126 -14.28 22.47 13.01
N ALA A 127 -13.22 21.73 12.65
CA ALA A 127 -13.01 21.26 11.29
C ALA A 127 -14.09 20.25 10.86
N ILE A 128 -14.47 19.31 11.75
CA ILE A 128 -15.55 18.37 11.48
C ILE A 128 -16.89 19.09 11.32
N ALA A 129 -17.21 20.05 12.20
CA ALA A 129 -18.44 20.83 12.12
C ALA A 129 -18.50 21.63 10.80
N LEU A 130 -17.41 22.30 10.42
CA LEU A 130 -17.32 22.98 9.13
C LEU A 130 -17.54 22.03 7.96
N GLN A 131 -16.91 20.85 7.98
CA GLN A 131 -17.06 19.84 6.94
C GLN A 131 -18.50 19.33 6.84
N GLN A 132 -19.18 19.15 7.98
CA GLN A 132 -20.60 18.77 8.02
C GLN A 132 -21.46 19.87 7.39
N THR A 133 -21.28 21.13 7.79
CA THR A 133 -22.00 22.27 7.21
C THR A 133 -21.80 22.38 5.70
N LEU A 134 -20.56 22.22 5.22
CA LEU A 134 -20.27 22.21 3.78
C LEU A 134 -20.93 21.03 3.07
N THR A 135 -20.94 19.85 3.69
CA THR A 135 -21.58 18.67 3.10
C THR A 135 -23.10 18.80 3.04
N GLU A 136 -23.71 19.53 3.98
CA GLU A 136 -25.14 19.85 3.96
C GLU A 136 -25.49 20.93 2.93
N ASP A 137 -24.59 21.87 2.67
CA ASP A 137 -24.76 22.93 1.67
C ASP A 137 -24.97 22.34 0.25
N PRO A 138 -26.14 22.57 -0.38
CA PRO A 138 -26.43 22.08 -1.72
C PRO A 138 -25.50 22.68 -2.79
N ALA A 139 -25.01 23.91 -2.63
CA ALA A 139 -24.11 24.55 -3.58
C ALA A 139 -22.73 23.85 -3.56
N TYR A 140 -22.20 23.58 -2.37
CA TYR A 140 -20.94 22.86 -2.21
C TYR A 140 -21.04 21.43 -2.76
N ARG A 141 -22.14 20.71 -2.48
CA ARG A 141 -22.36 19.36 -3.03
C ARG A 141 -22.36 19.37 -4.56
N ARG A 142 -23.09 20.29 -5.19
CA ARG A 142 -23.11 20.42 -6.65
C ARG A 142 -21.73 20.72 -7.22
N ALA A 143 -21.00 21.66 -6.62
CA ALA A 143 -19.65 22.00 -7.06
C ALA A 143 -18.68 20.81 -6.95
N ARG A 144 -18.79 20.03 -5.88
CA ARG A 144 -18.01 18.78 -5.71
C ARG A 144 -18.34 17.76 -6.80
N ASP A 145 -19.63 17.52 -7.04
CA ASP A 145 -20.08 16.59 -8.09
C ASP A 145 -19.62 17.05 -9.48
N ASP A 146 -19.64 18.35 -9.75
CA ASP A 146 -19.13 18.93 -11.00
C ASP A 146 -17.63 18.70 -11.16
N VAL A 147 -16.84 18.89 -10.11
CA VAL A 147 -15.40 18.59 -10.13
C VAL A 147 -15.15 17.11 -10.38
N GLU A 148 -15.92 16.22 -9.76
CA GLU A 148 -15.81 14.76 -9.99
C GLU A 148 -16.20 14.40 -11.44
N ARG A 149 -17.27 14.99 -11.99
CA ARG A 149 -17.67 14.84 -13.40
C ARG A 149 -16.57 15.33 -14.35
N LEU A 150 -15.98 16.49 -14.08
CA LEU A 150 -14.91 17.06 -14.90
C LEU A 150 -13.66 16.17 -14.88
N ARG A 151 -13.29 15.63 -13.71
CA ARG A 151 -12.17 14.67 -13.60
C ARG A 151 -12.41 13.42 -14.43
N GLU A 152 -13.61 12.87 -14.37
CA GLU A 152 -13.99 11.69 -15.16
C GLU A 152 -14.01 11.99 -16.67
N HIS A 153 -14.46 13.18 -17.05
CA HIS A 153 -14.41 13.61 -18.44
C HIS A 153 -12.96 13.76 -18.94
N LEU A 154 -12.09 14.37 -18.13
CA LEU A 154 -10.66 14.49 -18.45
C LEU A 154 -9.99 13.11 -18.59
N ARG A 155 -10.27 12.16 -17.70
CA ARG A 155 -9.76 10.78 -17.81
C ARG A 155 -10.13 10.15 -19.16
N ARG A 156 -11.42 10.19 -19.52
CA ARG A 156 -11.90 9.66 -20.80
C ARG A 156 -11.27 10.36 -22.00
N ASN A 157 -11.04 11.67 -21.93
CA ASN A 157 -10.38 12.40 -23.01
C ASN A 157 -8.92 11.96 -23.19
N VAL A 158 -8.20 11.70 -22.10
CA VAL A 158 -6.83 11.17 -22.14
C VAL A 158 -6.84 9.77 -22.76
N GLU A 159 -7.71 8.88 -22.30
CA GLU A 159 -7.83 7.51 -22.85
C GLU A 159 -8.15 7.53 -24.36
N ASN A 160 -9.08 8.39 -24.77
CA ASN A 160 -9.43 8.57 -26.18
C ASN A 160 -8.25 9.12 -27.00
N ALA A 161 -7.46 10.04 -26.44
CA ALA A 161 -6.27 10.58 -27.10
C ALA A 161 -5.21 9.48 -27.28
N GLU A 162 -4.94 8.69 -26.24
CA GLU A 162 -4.02 7.56 -26.32
C GLU A 162 -4.49 6.49 -27.33
N GLN A 163 -5.80 6.27 -27.45
CA GLN A 163 -6.35 5.38 -28.44
C GLN A 163 -6.12 5.91 -29.86
N ARG A 164 -6.35 7.20 -30.09
CA ARG A 164 -6.09 7.86 -31.38
C ARG A 164 -4.61 7.82 -31.75
N ASP A 165 -3.71 8.02 -30.80
CA ASP A 165 -2.27 7.93 -31.03
C ASP A 165 -1.84 6.51 -31.43
N ARG A 166 -2.41 5.48 -30.77
CA ARG A 166 -2.20 4.08 -31.15
C ARG A 166 -2.69 3.78 -32.57
N GLU A 167 -3.86 4.31 -32.94
CA GLU A 167 -4.42 4.17 -34.28
C GLU A 167 -3.56 4.88 -35.33
N LEU A 168 -3.14 6.13 -35.08
CA LEU A 168 -2.23 6.87 -35.96
C LEU A 168 -0.90 6.14 -36.15
N ALA A 169 -0.33 5.58 -35.09
CA ALA A 169 0.89 4.78 -35.17
C ALA A 169 0.69 3.52 -36.03
N ARG A 170 -0.48 2.88 -35.94
CA ARG A 170 -0.84 1.74 -36.80
C ARG A 170 -0.95 2.16 -38.27
N LEU A 171 -1.69 3.23 -38.56
CA LEU A 171 -1.88 3.73 -39.93
C LEU A 171 -0.55 4.15 -40.56
N ARG A 172 0.36 4.77 -39.81
CA ARG A 172 1.72 5.09 -40.29
C ARG A 172 2.49 3.85 -40.73
N ARG A 173 2.48 2.79 -39.91
CA ARG A 173 3.11 1.50 -40.26
C ARG A 173 2.48 0.85 -41.49
N GLU A 174 1.16 0.92 -41.62
CA GLU A 174 0.46 0.41 -42.81
C GLU A 174 0.80 1.21 -44.06
N ALA A 175 0.88 2.54 -43.96
CA ALA A 175 1.31 3.40 -45.06
C ALA A 175 2.75 3.10 -45.50
N GLU A 176 3.69 2.94 -44.57
CA GLU A 176 5.08 2.54 -44.86
C GLU A 176 5.14 1.20 -45.62
N LYS A 177 4.34 0.21 -45.18
CA LYS A 177 4.22 -1.08 -45.89
C LYS A 177 3.71 -0.89 -47.32
N LEU A 178 2.66 -0.10 -47.52
CA LEU A 178 2.13 0.19 -48.85
C LEU A 178 3.16 0.86 -49.75
N TRP A 179 3.94 1.81 -49.21
CA TRP A 179 5.05 2.44 -49.94
C TRP A 179 6.11 1.41 -50.33
N SER A 180 6.51 0.52 -49.42
CA SER A 180 7.49 -0.54 -49.73
C SER A 180 6.99 -1.51 -50.81
N LEU A 181 5.71 -1.89 -50.77
CA LEU A 181 5.09 -2.76 -51.77
C LEU A 181 5.03 -2.08 -53.14
N ARG A 182 4.67 -0.80 -53.19
CA ARG A 182 4.67 -0.01 -54.45
C ARG A 182 6.07 0.08 -55.05
N ALA A 183 7.09 0.32 -54.23
CA ALA A 183 8.48 0.32 -54.69
C ALA A 183 8.89 -1.04 -55.25
N ARG A 184 8.50 -2.14 -54.59
CA ARG A 184 8.78 -3.50 -55.07
C ARG A 184 8.05 -3.83 -56.37
N VAL A 185 6.79 -3.40 -56.53
CA VAL A 185 6.05 -3.57 -57.79
C VAL A 185 6.76 -2.81 -58.92
N ALA A 186 7.16 -1.56 -58.70
CA ALA A 186 7.88 -0.78 -59.71
C ALA A 186 9.23 -1.42 -60.10
N GLU A 187 9.95 -1.99 -59.13
CA GLU A 187 11.18 -2.76 -59.39
C GLU A 187 10.88 -3.99 -60.27
N LEU A 188 9.86 -4.77 -59.94
CA LEU A 188 9.44 -5.94 -60.72
C LEU A 188 9.01 -5.55 -62.14
N GLU A 189 8.22 -4.49 -62.31
CA GLU A 189 7.81 -3.96 -63.62
C GLU A 189 9.03 -3.54 -64.45
N SER A 190 10.02 -2.88 -63.85
CA SER A 190 11.28 -2.53 -64.51
C SER A 190 12.06 -3.77 -64.96
N THR A 191 12.16 -4.80 -64.11
CA THR A 191 12.84 -6.06 -64.48
C THR A 191 12.14 -6.79 -65.62
N LEU A 192 10.80 -6.81 -65.63
CA LEU A 192 10.01 -7.40 -66.71
C LEU A 192 10.20 -6.63 -68.02
N ALA A 193 10.18 -5.29 -67.98
CA ALA A 193 10.42 -4.45 -69.15
C ALA A 193 11.84 -4.66 -69.73
N ALA A 194 12.86 -4.79 -68.86
CA ALA A 194 14.23 -5.08 -69.25
C ALA A 194 14.37 -6.49 -69.88
N ALA A 195 13.67 -7.50 -69.36
CA ALA A 195 13.65 -8.84 -69.95
C ALA A 195 12.92 -8.92 -71.29
N ALA A 196 11.90 -8.07 -71.50
CA ALA A 196 11.17 -7.97 -72.77
C ALA A 196 11.96 -7.22 -73.88
N HIS A 197 12.84 -6.30 -73.50
CA HIS A 197 13.62 -5.48 -74.43
C HIS A 197 14.43 -6.30 -75.47
N PRO A 198 15.20 -7.34 -75.08
CA PRO A 198 15.94 -8.18 -76.02
C PRO A 198 15.04 -8.96 -76.99
N LEU A 199 13.85 -9.38 -76.56
CA LEU A 199 12.90 -10.11 -77.42
C LEU A 199 12.29 -9.21 -78.50
N LEU A 200 11.97 -7.96 -78.13
CA LEU A 200 11.52 -6.95 -79.09
C LEU A 200 12.65 -6.53 -80.05
N GLN A 201 13.88 -6.43 -79.55
CA GLN A 201 15.04 -6.08 -80.36
C GLN A 201 15.45 -7.21 -81.33
N ALA A 202 15.32 -8.47 -80.93
CA ALA A 202 15.52 -9.63 -81.81
C ALA A 202 14.50 -9.66 -82.97
N GLY A 203 13.22 -9.36 -82.70
CA GLY A 203 12.20 -9.22 -83.75
C GLY A 203 12.41 -8.02 -84.68
N GLN A 204 13.14 -6.99 -84.25
CA GLN A 204 13.55 -5.87 -85.10
C GLN A 204 14.81 -6.16 -85.91
N HIS A 205 15.75 -6.97 -85.41
CA HIS A 205 16.95 -7.38 -86.15
C HIS A 205 16.67 -8.36 -87.30
N ASP A 206 15.54 -9.07 -87.30
CA ASP A 206 15.06 -9.85 -88.46
C ASP A 206 14.55 -8.97 -89.62
N GLN A 207 14.42 -7.65 -89.43
CA GLN A 207 14.22 -6.70 -90.53
C GLN A 207 15.56 -6.35 -91.19
N VAL A 208 16.13 -7.32 -91.91
CA VAL A 208 17.31 -7.08 -92.76
C VAL A 208 16.97 -5.96 -93.76
N PRO A 209 17.75 -4.87 -93.82
CA PRO A 209 17.48 -3.80 -94.78
C PRO A 209 17.68 -4.33 -96.19
N LEU A 210 16.58 -4.59 -96.90
CA LEU A 210 16.60 -5.06 -98.28
C LEU A 210 17.50 -4.17 -99.14
N SER A 211 18.38 -4.79 -99.93
CA SER A 211 19.24 -4.06 -100.86
C SER A 211 18.38 -3.27 -101.87
N ARG A 212 18.94 -2.22 -102.46
CA ARG A 212 18.22 -1.37 -103.43
C ARG A 212 17.64 -2.17 -104.60
N GLN A 213 18.29 -3.29 -104.95
CA GLN A 213 17.86 -4.21 -106.00
C GLN A 213 16.70 -5.11 -105.54
N GLN A 214 16.75 -5.62 -104.30
CA GLN A 214 15.67 -6.41 -103.70
C GLN A 214 14.39 -5.59 -103.51
N ARG A 215 14.49 -4.31 -103.12
CA ARG A 215 13.33 -3.40 -103.03
C ARG A 215 12.64 -3.20 -104.39
N ARG A 216 13.42 -3.03 -105.46
CA ARG A 216 12.89 -2.90 -106.83
C ARG A 216 12.28 -4.21 -107.36
N ALA A 217 12.73 -5.37 -106.87
CA ALA A 217 12.14 -6.66 -107.21
C ALA A 217 10.79 -6.86 -106.48
N ALA A 218 10.73 -6.55 -105.18
CA ALA A 218 9.50 -6.62 -104.38
C ALA A 218 8.42 -5.65 -104.89
N GLN A 219 8.78 -4.41 -105.24
CA GLN A 219 7.86 -3.44 -105.84
C GLN A 219 7.29 -3.91 -107.18
N ARG A 220 8.08 -4.61 -107.99
CA ARG A 220 7.61 -5.19 -109.27
C ARG A 220 6.71 -6.41 -109.06
N ALA A 221 6.96 -7.21 -108.03
CA ALA A 221 6.11 -8.33 -107.67
C ALA A 221 4.74 -7.85 -107.16
N ALA A 222 4.71 -6.83 -106.29
CA ALA A 222 3.48 -6.24 -105.76
C ALA A 222 2.60 -5.61 -106.85
N HIS A 223 3.21 -5.05 -107.90
CA HIS A 223 2.51 -4.45 -109.04
C HIS A 223 1.96 -5.48 -110.05
N LYS A 224 2.30 -6.76 -109.89
CA LYS A 224 1.83 -7.89 -110.72
C LYS A 224 0.67 -8.66 -110.11
N THR A 225 0.38 -8.42 -108.83
CA THR A 225 -0.68 -9.07 -108.05
C THR A 225 -1.97 -8.24 -107.97
N TYR A 226 -2.07 -7.17 -108.76
CA TYR A 226 -3.31 -6.39 -108.97
C TYR A 226 -3.62 -6.33 -110.47
#